data_AF-A0A9D2FJA2-F1
#
_entry.id   AF-A0A9D2FJA2-F1
#
_cell.length_a   1.000
_cell.length_b   1.000
_cell.length_c   1.000
_cell.angle_alpha   90.00
_cell.angle_beta   90.00
_cell.angle_gamma   90.00
#
_symmetry.space_group_name_H-M   'P 1'
#
loop_
_entity.id
_entity.type
_entity.pdbx_description
1 polymer ?
#
loop_
_entity_poly.entity_id
_entity_poly.type
_entity_poly.pdbx_seq_one_letter_code
_entity_poly.pdbx_strand_id
1 'polypeptide(L)'
;MPSDTKNILERGFRSEWMGFNKNDVLAYMNALADESQQRKMEYEQKLHKLESELESLRRERTDSDSHIAALQAEVDAANQRADAAESKCREGEDQLAVLQRQVDTYQSGQQESQKNANIWQLKCHDLQQQVEDLQKQLSAARQGGSAAPAPDAIREARLEARKILADAQLYAESAEKELKQQAETQKTRMAENARGIAAGVMLVRDRLARVDQRLSAATLDLDGLTQAIYQALDDTEAELRELGTEMRDFAQGTPEASAPEPAPAAKPAAPQFRVKATAQPVRPRSSSPQPKPPAGGRRLRNVRHPVSQMLRDEIDKIDSQTKKSSS
;
A
#
# COMPACT_ATOMS: atom_id res chain seq x y z
N MET A 1 -67.47 -9.35 36.02
CA MET A 1 -67.81 -10.11 37.23
C MET A 1 -66.67 -11.10 37.57
N PRO A 2 -65.57 -10.66 38.19
CA PRO A 2 -64.46 -11.53 38.63
C PRO A 2 -64.55 -11.94 40.11
N SER A 3 -65.56 -11.45 40.84
CA SER A 3 -65.58 -11.46 42.30
C SER A 3 -66.17 -12.74 42.92
N ASP A 4 -67.07 -13.43 42.21
CA ASP A 4 -67.71 -14.66 42.73
C ASP A 4 -66.85 -15.91 42.53
N THR A 5 -66.02 -15.96 41.47
CA THR A 5 -65.14 -17.09 41.16
C THR A 5 -63.90 -17.13 42.05
N LYS A 6 -63.30 -15.97 42.39
CA LYS A 6 -62.25 -15.87 43.41
C LYS A 6 -62.75 -16.27 44.81
N ASN A 7 -64.02 -15.96 45.10
CA ASN A 7 -64.66 -16.37 46.35
C ASN A 7 -64.78 -17.90 46.49
N ILE A 8 -64.97 -18.66 45.40
CA ILE A 8 -65.06 -20.14 45.43
C ILE A 8 -63.67 -20.77 45.64
N LEU A 9 -62.62 -20.17 45.08
CA LEU A 9 -61.21 -20.54 45.31
C LEU A 9 -60.78 -20.35 46.78
N GLU A 10 -61.25 -19.31 47.45
CA GLU A 10 -60.86 -18.97 48.84
C GLU A 10 -61.82 -19.50 49.92
N ARG A 11 -63.13 -19.64 49.65
CA ARG A 11 -64.15 -20.08 50.62
C ARG A 11 -64.60 -21.54 50.47
N GLY A 12 -64.18 -22.24 49.41
CA GLY A 12 -64.60 -23.61 49.11
C GLY A 12 -66.00 -23.71 48.47
N PHE A 13 -66.35 -24.89 47.97
CA PHE A 13 -67.66 -25.14 47.35
C PHE A 13 -68.79 -25.09 48.38
N ARG A 14 -69.91 -24.41 48.06
CA ARG A 14 -71.09 -24.45 48.92
C ARG A 14 -71.71 -25.85 48.86
N SER A 15 -71.98 -26.44 50.02
CA SER A 15 -72.61 -27.76 50.15
C SER A 15 -74.11 -27.62 50.33
N GLU A 16 -74.90 -28.24 49.46
CA GLU A 16 -76.31 -28.51 49.69
C GLU A 16 -76.45 -29.82 50.49
N TRP A 17 -77.60 -30.05 51.12
CA TRP A 17 -77.88 -31.12 52.10
C TRP A 17 -77.50 -32.57 51.68
N MET A 18 -77.10 -32.79 50.42
CA MET A 18 -76.58 -34.06 49.88
C MET A 18 -75.41 -33.90 48.87
N GLY A 19 -74.57 -32.85 48.96
CA GLY A 19 -73.35 -32.75 48.16
C GLY A 19 -72.93 -31.33 47.77
N PHE A 20 -71.93 -31.20 46.88
CA PHE A 20 -71.44 -29.91 46.39
C PHE A 20 -72.40 -29.26 45.39
N ASN A 21 -72.54 -27.93 45.45
CA ASN A 21 -73.33 -27.19 44.48
C ASN A 21 -72.67 -27.27 43.09
N LYS A 22 -73.40 -27.85 42.13
CA LYS A 22 -72.94 -28.09 40.76
C LYS A 22 -72.52 -26.81 40.02
N ASN A 23 -73.21 -25.69 40.26
CA ASN A 23 -72.91 -24.43 39.60
C ASN A 23 -71.60 -23.83 40.11
N ASP A 24 -71.31 -23.97 41.40
CA ASP A 24 -70.04 -23.54 41.99
C ASP A 24 -68.85 -24.37 41.46
N VAL A 25 -69.03 -25.69 41.26
CA VAL A 25 -68.01 -26.58 40.67
C VAL A 25 -67.74 -26.24 39.20
N LEU A 26 -68.79 -25.99 38.41
CA LEU A 26 -68.62 -25.60 37.00
C LEU A 26 -68.00 -24.22 36.87
N ALA A 27 -68.38 -23.26 37.71
CA ALA A 27 -67.77 -21.93 37.75
C ALA A 27 -66.27 -22.00 38.09
N TYR A 28 -65.88 -22.87 39.04
CA TYR A 28 -64.48 -23.12 39.36
C TYR A 28 -63.71 -23.80 38.22
N MET A 29 -64.29 -24.83 37.60
CA MET A 29 -63.65 -25.51 36.46
C MET A 29 -63.43 -24.57 35.28
N ASN A 30 -64.41 -23.71 34.98
CA ASN A 30 -64.27 -22.69 33.94
C ASN A 30 -63.24 -21.63 34.33
N ALA A 31 -63.26 -21.13 35.57
CA ALA A 31 -62.26 -20.16 36.04
C ALA A 31 -60.82 -20.72 36.05
N LEU A 32 -60.66 -22.00 36.41
CA LEU A 32 -59.36 -22.68 36.37
C LEU A 32 -58.88 -22.92 34.93
N ALA A 33 -59.79 -23.28 34.02
CA ALA A 33 -59.49 -23.39 32.60
C ALA A 33 -59.07 -22.03 32.03
N ASP A 34 -59.80 -20.96 32.34
CA ASP A 34 -59.50 -19.59 31.93
C ASP A 34 -58.15 -19.11 32.50
N GLU A 35 -57.86 -19.37 33.77
CA GLU A 35 -56.58 -19.01 34.39
C GLU A 35 -55.42 -19.79 33.76
N SER A 36 -55.61 -21.08 33.47
CA SER A 36 -54.61 -21.89 32.77
C SER A 36 -54.35 -21.37 31.35
N GLN A 37 -55.40 -20.89 30.67
CA GLN A 37 -55.30 -20.29 29.35
C GLN A 37 -54.60 -18.92 29.41
N GLN A 38 -54.91 -18.10 30.40
CA GLN A 38 -54.23 -16.81 30.63
C GLN A 38 -52.73 -17.02 30.89
N ARG A 39 -52.37 -17.94 31.78
CA ARG A 39 -50.96 -18.26 32.06
C ARG A 39 -50.23 -18.73 30.81
N LYS A 40 -50.87 -19.56 29.97
CA LYS A 40 -50.30 -19.97 28.67
C LYS A 40 -50.05 -18.77 27.77
N MET A 41 -51.02 -17.87 27.60
CA MET A 41 -50.87 -16.65 26.80
C MET A 41 -49.74 -15.76 27.35
N GLU A 42 -49.62 -15.64 28.67
CA GLU A 42 -48.52 -14.88 29.30
C GLU A 42 -47.16 -15.52 29.04
N TYR A 43 -47.05 -16.85 29.09
CA TYR A 43 -45.82 -17.56 28.73
C TYR A 43 -45.48 -17.39 27.25
N GLU A 44 -46.46 -17.48 26.35
CA GLU A 44 -46.28 -17.25 24.92
C GLU A 44 -45.83 -15.82 24.62
N GLN A 45 -46.42 -14.82 25.27
CA GLN A 45 -45.97 -13.43 25.16
C GLN A 45 -44.53 -13.24 25.66
N LYS A 46 -44.16 -13.89 26.77
CA LYS A 46 -42.78 -13.86 27.29
C LYS A 46 -41.81 -14.54 26.33
N LEU A 47 -42.20 -15.67 25.74
CA LEU A 47 -41.41 -16.38 24.73
C LEU A 47 -41.17 -15.50 23.51
N HIS A 48 -42.22 -14.87 22.96
CA HIS A 48 -42.07 -13.98 21.82
C HIS A 48 -41.14 -12.78 22.13
N LYS A 49 -41.23 -12.20 23.33
CA LYS A 49 -40.32 -11.11 23.74
C LYS A 49 -38.87 -11.58 23.75
N LEU A 50 -38.58 -12.72 24.41
CA LEU A 50 -37.25 -13.31 24.45
C LEU A 50 -36.73 -13.68 23.06
N GLU A 51 -37.59 -14.21 22.18
CA GLU A 51 -37.23 -14.51 20.80
C GLU A 51 -36.84 -13.25 20.02
N SER A 52 -37.60 -12.16 20.18
CA SER A 52 -37.28 -10.89 19.53
C SER A 52 -35.98 -10.25 20.05
N GLU A 53 -35.70 -10.37 21.35
CA GLU A 53 -34.44 -9.92 21.96
C GLU A 53 -33.25 -10.79 21.51
N LEU A 54 -33.44 -12.11 21.37
CA LEU A 54 -32.42 -12.98 20.81
C LEU A 54 -32.14 -12.67 19.34
N GLU A 55 -33.17 -12.34 18.56
CA GLU A 55 -33.00 -11.89 17.19
C GLU A 55 -32.27 -10.56 17.10
N SER A 56 -32.59 -9.58 17.94
CA SER A 56 -31.89 -8.29 17.95
C SER A 56 -30.43 -8.46 18.32
N LEU A 57 -30.12 -9.22 19.38
CA LEU A 57 -28.75 -9.51 19.79
C LEU A 57 -27.98 -10.29 18.72
N ARG A 58 -28.65 -11.21 18.01
CA ARG A 58 -28.03 -11.91 16.87
C ARG A 58 -27.70 -10.95 15.74
N ARG A 59 -28.59 -10.01 15.39
CA ARG A 59 -28.34 -8.98 14.38
C ARG A 59 -27.18 -8.06 14.78
N GLU A 60 -27.19 -7.57 16.02
CA GLU A 60 -26.10 -6.73 16.54
C GLU A 60 -24.75 -7.46 16.53
N ARG A 61 -24.75 -8.76 16.88
CA ARG A 61 -23.54 -9.58 16.80
C ARG A 61 -23.06 -9.72 15.36
N THR A 62 -23.94 -10.00 14.40
CA THR A 62 -23.53 -10.11 12.99
C THR A 62 -23.01 -8.80 12.44
N ASP A 63 -23.60 -7.67 12.83
CA ASP A 63 -23.14 -6.34 12.43
C ASP A 63 -21.77 -6.04 13.03
N SER A 64 -21.57 -6.36 14.31
CA SER A 64 -20.28 -6.23 14.99
C SER A 64 -19.20 -7.12 14.37
N ASP A 65 -19.53 -8.38 14.08
CA ASP A 65 -18.62 -9.31 13.40
C ASP A 65 -18.22 -8.79 12.01
N SER A 66 -19.17 -8.19 11.27
CA SER A 66 -18.89 -7.56 9.98
C SER A 66 -17.98 -6.34 10.11
N HIS A 67 -18.17 -5.53 11.15
CA HIS A 67 -17.34 -4.36 11.43
C HIS A 67 -15.92 -4.77 11.83
N ILE A 68 -15.78 -5.80 12.67
CA ILE A 68 -14.48 -6.38 13.05
C ILE A 68 -13.76 -6.90 11.81
N ALA A 69 -14.45 -7.61 10.92
CA ALA A 69 -13.86 -8.11 9.68
C ALA A 69 -13.40 -6.97 8.76
N ALA A 70 -14.18 -5.88 8.65
CA ALA A 70 -13.80 -4.70 7.89
C ALA A 70 -12.56 -4.00 8.48
N LEU A 71 -12.51 -3.82 9.80
CA LEU A 71 -11.36 -3.25 10.50
C LEU A 71 -10.11 -4.13 10.36
N GLN A 72 -10.25 -5.46 10.42
CA GLN A 72 -9.14 -6.38 10.18
C GLN A 72 -8.58 -6.24 8.77
N ALA A 73 -9.45 -6.17 7.75
CA ALA A 73 -9.03 -5.96 6.37
C ALA A 73 -8.34 -4.58 6.18
N GLU A 74 -8.81 -3.54 6.88
CA GLU A 74 -8.19 -2.22 6.84
C GLU A 74 -6.81 -2.21 7.52
N VAL A 75 -6.65 -2.89 8.66
CA VAL A 75 -5.37 -3.06 9.35
C VAL A 75 -4.39 -3.83 8.47
N ASP A 76 -4.81 -4.91 7.81
CA ASP A 76 -3.96 -5.67 6.90
C ASP A 76 -3.54 -4.83 5.69
N ALA A 77 -4.46 -4.06 5.12
CA ALA A 77 -4.15 -3.13 4.04
C ALA A 77 -3.19 -2.01 4.49
N ALA A 78 -3.34 -1.50 5.71
CA ALA A 78 -2.43 -0.51 6.29
C ALA A 78 -1.03 -1.09 6.51
N ASN A 79 -0.93 -2.33 7.02
CA ASN A 79 0.34 -3.03 7.20
C ASN A 79 1.06 -3.23 5.86
N GLN A 80 0.35 -3.68 4.81
CA GLN A 80 0.93 -3.82 3.46
C GLN A 80 1.45 -2.48 2.91
N ARG A 81 0.72 -1.38 3.15
CA ARG A 81 1.19 -0.04 2.75
C ARG A 81 2.44 0.38 3.54
N ALA A 82 2.50 0.06 4.83
CA ALA A 82 3.67 0.33 5.66
C ALA A 82 4.89 -0.47 5.19
N ASP A 83 4.75 -1.77 4.94
CA ASP A 83 5.83 -2.63 4.42
C ASP A 83 6.36 -2.14 3.07
N ALA A 84 5.46 -1.72 2.17
CA ALA A 84 5.83 -1.15 0.88
C ALA A 84 6.50 0.22 1.00
N ALA A 85 6.18 1.00 2.03
CA ALA A 85 6.87 2.25 2.32
C ALA A 85 8.26 1.97 2.90
N GLU A 86 8.39 1.01 3.83
CA GLU A 86 9.68 0.59 4.37
C GLU A 86 10.60 0.04 3.30
N SER A 87 10.10 -0.77 2.35
CA SER A 87 10.93 -1.29 1.25
C SER A 87 11.50 -0.15 0.40
N LYS A 88 10.67 0.85 0.06
CA LYS A 88 11.12 2.04 -0.68
C LYS A 88 12.10 2.89 0.11
N CYS A 89 11.91 3.01 1.42
CA CYS A 89 12.87 3.69 2.29
C CYS A 89 14.22 2.96 2.28
N ARG A 90 14.23 1.62 2.42
CA ARG A 90 15.46 0.81 2.34
C ARG A 90 16.14 0.95 0.98
N GLU A 91 15.38 0.88 -0.11
CA GLU A 91 15.91 1.09 -1.46
C GLU A 91 16.53 2.49 -1.63
N GLY A 92 15.90 3.52 -1.05
CA GLY A 92 16.44 4.88 -1.04
C GLY A 92 17.72 4.99 -0.20
N GLU A 93 17.77 4.37 0.97
CA GLU A 93 18.96 4.30 1.82
C GLU A 93 20.12 3.58 1.12
N ASP A 94 19.85 2.48 0.42
CA ASP A 94 20.86 1.77 -0.38
C ASP A 94 21.41 2.64 -1.52
N GLN A 95 20.54 3.39 -2.22
CA GLN A 95 20.96 4.33 -3.25
C GLN A 95 21.82 5.46 -2.68
N LEU A 96 21.44 6.01 -1.52
CA LEU A 96 22.24 7.01 -0.81
C LEU A 96 23.59 6.45 -0.39
N ALA A 97 23.66 5.22 0.10
CA ALA A 97 24.91 4.57 0.45
C ALA A 97 25.83 4.36 -0.77
N VAL A 98 25.27 4.02 -1.93
CA VAL A 98 26.03 3.91 -3.19
C VAL A 98 26.56 5.28 -3.62
N LEU A 99 25.72 6.33 -3.59
CA LEU A 99 26.15 7.69 -3.93
C LEU A 99 27.22 8.20 -2.98
N GLN A 100 27.11 7.93 -1.68
CA GLN A 100 28.11 8.29 -0.69
C GLN A 100 29.46 7.64 -1.00
N ARG A 101 29.47 6.32 -1.27
CA ARG A 101 30.70 5.62 -1.67
C ARG A 101 31.31 6.21 -2.94
N GLN A 102 30.48 6.58 -3.93
CA GLN A 102 30.97 7.23 -5.14
C GLN A 102 31.64 8.57 -4.80
N VAL A 103 31.01 9.40 -3.98
CA VAL A 103 31.58 10.67 -3.52
C VAL A 103 32.92 10.44 -2.83
N ASP A 104 33.00 9.47 -1.91
CA ASP A 104 34.24 9.13 -1.20
C ASP A 104 35.34 8.67 -2.18
N THR A 105 34.99 7.84 -3.18
CA THR A 105 35.95 7.40 -4.21
C THR A 105 36.43 8.55 -5.09
N TYR A 106 35.55 9.48 -5.48
CA TYR A 106 35.92 10.67 -6.25
C TYR A 106 36.82 11.60 -5.43
N GLN A 107 36.50 11.82 -4.16
CA GLN A 107 37.32 12.64 -3.27
C GLN A 107 38.72 12.04 -3.07
N SER A 108 38.79 10.74 -2.81
CA SER A 108 40.07 10.03 -2.68
C SER A 108 40.90 10.09 -3.97
N GLY A 109 40.28 9.80 -5.12
CA GLY A 109 40.94 9.88 -6.43
C GLY A 109 41.40 11.29 -6.78
N GLN A 110 40.63 12.33 -6.42
CA GLN A 110 41.04 13.71 -6.59
C GLN A 110 42.24 14.06 -5.69
N GLN A 111 42.22 13.64 -4.43
CA GLN A 111 43.33 13.87 -3.51
C GLN A 111 44.61 13.18 -3.98
N GLU A 112 44.50 11.95 -4.48
CA GLU A 112 45.63 11.20 -5.04
C GLU A 112 46.16 11.84 -6.33
N SER A 113 45.29 12.27 -7.24
CA SER A 113 45.67 13.01 -8.44
C SER A 113 46.42 14.30 -8.11
N GLN A 114 45.97 15.06 -7.10
CA GLN A 114 46.68 16.25 -6.62
C GLN A 114 48.06 15.92 -6.06
N LYS A 115 48.18 14.86 -5.25
CA LYS A 115 49.49 14.39 -4.73
C LYS A 115 50.42 13.99 -5.87
N ASN A 116 49.91 13.26 -6.86
CA ASN A 116 50.67 12.86 -8.04
C ASN A 116 51.11 14.07 -8.87
N ALA A 117 50.24 15.06 -9.05
CA ALA A 117 50.59 16.32 -9.72
C ALA A 117 51.71 17.05 -8.98
N ASN A 118 51.66 17.13 -7.65
CA ASN A 118 52.73 17.73 -6.85
C ASN A 118 54.06 16.96 -6.98
N ILE A 119 54.02 15.62 -6.90
CA ILE A 119 55.22 14.79 -7.09
C ILE A 119 55.82 15.01 -8.48
N TRP A 120 54.97 15.09 -9.51
CA TRP A 120 55.42 15.36 -10.88
C TRP A 120 56.01 16.76 -11.03
N GLN A 121 55.43 17.79 -10.40
CA GLN A 121 55.99 19.15 -10.39
C GLN A 121 57.38 19.17 -9.75
N LEU A 122 57.58 18.48 -8.62
CA LEU A 122 58.91 18.36 -8.00
C LEU A 122 59.89 17.66 -8.94
N LYS A 123 59.51 16.54 -9.55
CA LYS A 123 60.38 15.85 -10.53
C LYS A 123 60.74 16.73 -11.71
N CYS A 124 59.80 17.52 -12.24
CA CYS A 124 60.08 18.49 -13.30
C CYS A 124 61.08 19.55 -12.86
N HIS A 125 60.97 20.03 -11.62
CA HIS A 125 61.93 20.98 -11.04
C HIS A 125 63.33 20.35 -10.87
N ASP A 126 63.42 19.15 -10.30
CA ASP A 126 64.68 18.43 -10.13
C ASP A 126 65.39 18.17 -11.47
N LEU A 127 64.64 17.76 -12.49
CA LEU A 127 65.17 17.55 -13.84
C LEU A 127 65.62 18.86 -14.49
N GLN A 128 64.87 19.95 -14.31
CA GLN A 128 65.31 21.28 -14.77
C GLN A 128 66.63 21.70 -14.12
N GLN A 129 66.77 21.48 -12.82
CA GLN A 129 67.98 21.78 -12.09
C GLN A 129 69.17 20.93 -12.56
N GLN A 130 68.96 19.63 -12.79
CA GLN A 130 69.99 18.76 -13.37
C GLN A 130 70.44 19.21 -14.77
N VAL A 131 69.50 19.64 -15.62
CA VAL A 131 69.84 20.18 -16.94
C VAL A 131 70.64 21.47 -16.83
N GLU A 132 70.26 22.39 -15.95
CA GLU A 132 71.02 23.62 -15.72
C GLU A 132 72.42 23.36 -15.19
N ASP A 133 72.59 22.40 -14.27
CA ASP A 133 73.89 22.06 -13.72
C ASP A 133 74.78 21.35 -14.74
N LEU A 134 74.24 20.44 -15.55
CA LEU A 134 74.95 19.86 -16.69
C LEU A 134 75.35 20.93 -17.72
N GLN A 135 74.48 21.91 -17.96
CA GLN A 135 74.75 23.02 -18.88
C GLN A 135 75.84 23.95 -18.34
N LYS A 136 75.85 24.23 -17.03
CA LYS A 136 76.95 24.93 -16.35
C LYS A 136 78.26 24.15 -16.47
N GLN A 137 78.26 22.84 -16.22
CA GLN A 137 79.45 21.99 -16.36
C GLN A 137 80.01 22.00 -17.80
N LEU A 138 79.14 21.87 -18.80
CA LEU A 138 79.54 21.99 -20.22
C LEU A 138 80.11 23.38 -20.55
N SER A 139 79.54 24.45 -19.99
CA SER A 139 80.04 25.81 -20.19
C SER A 139 81.41 26.03 -19.52
N ALA A 140 81.62 25.49 -18.32
CA ALA A 140 82.88 25.54 -17.60
C ALA A 140 83.98 24.73 -18.30
N ALA A 141 83.65 23.53 -18.80
CA ALA A 141 84.56 22.72 -19.61
C ALA A 141 84.96 23.45 -20.92
N ARG A 142 84.04 24.20 -21.53
CA ARG A 142 84.34 25.04 -22.71
C ARG A 142 85.24 26.24 -22.40
N GLN A 143 85.11 26.86 -21.22
CA GLN A 143 85.95 28.01 -20.81
C GLN A 143 87.31 27.59 -20.23
N GLY A 144 87.41 26.38 -19.67
CA GLY A 144 88.61 25.83 -19.03
C GLY A 144 89.65 25.20 -19.97
N GLY A 145 89.45 25.24 -21.30
CA GLY A 145 90.48 24.87 -22.27
C GLY A 145 90.88 23.40 -22.30
N SER A 146 89.99 22.45 -21.94
CA SER A 146 90.22 21.04 -22.28
C SER A 146 89.62 20.74 -23.66
N ALA A 147 90.34 19.92 -24.43
CA ALA A 147 90.00 19.53 -25.79
C ALA A 147 88.55 19.02 -25.89
N ALA A 148 87.95 19.22 -27.07
CA ALA A 148 86.59 18.84 -27.41
C ALA A 148 86.16 17.51 -26.76
N PRO A 149 84.96 17.44 -26.14
CA PRO A 149 84.48 16.20 -25.53
C PRO A 149 84.59 15.08 -26.56
N ALA A 150 85.26 13.99 -26.16
CA ALA A 150 85.51 12.86 -27.05
C ALA A 150 84.20 12.46 -27.74
N PRO A 151 84.19 12.30 -29.08
CA PRO A 151 82.97 12.11 -29.87
C PRO A 151 82.11 10.93 -29.39
N ASP A 152 82.72 9.98 -28.69
CA ASP A 152 82.05 8.82 -28.10
C ASP A 152 81.10 9.18 -26.94
N ALA A 153 81.49 10.08 -26.03
CA ALA A 153 80.62 10.50 -24.91
C ALA A 153 79.38 11.28 -25.40
N ILE A 154 79.54 12.08 -26.47
CA ILE A 154 78.42 12.80 -27.10
C ILE A 154 77.48 11.82 -27.81
N ARG A 155 78.03 10.77 -28.43
CA ARG A 155 77.25 9.73 -29.11
C ARG A 155 76.46 8.87 -28.12
N GLU A 156 77.05 8.55 -26.97
CA GLU A 156 76.41 7.84 -25.87
C GLU A 156 75.29 8.67 -25.24
N ALA A 157 75.53 9.93 -24.90
CA ALA A 157 74.51 10.85 -24.38
C ALA A 157 73.33 11.02 -25.35
N ARG A 158 73.58 11.03 -26.67
CA ARG A 158 72.51 11.07 -27.69
C ARG A 158 71.70 9.78 -27.76
N LEU A 159 72.32 8.63 -27.52
CA LEU A 159 71.61 7.34 -27.48
C LEU A 159 70.75 7.23 -26.22
N GLU A 160 71.24 7.70 -25.07
CA GLU A 160 70.48 7.74 -23.83
C GLU A 160 69.32 8.73 -23.90
N ALA A 161 69.53 9.93 -24.44
CA ALA A 161 68.44 10.89 -24.69
C ALA A 161 67.35 10.31 -25.61
N ARG A 162 67.73 9.53 -26.63
CA ARG A 162 66.77 8.83 -27.50
C ARG A 162 65.99 7.74 -26.77
N LYS A 163 66.64 6.99 -25.86
CA LYS A 163 65.94 6.00 -25.02
C LYS A 163 64.92 6.66 -24.10
N ILE A 164 65.32 7.75 -23.42
CA ILE A 164 64.41 8.48 -22.51
C ILE A 164 63.23 9.06 -23.29
N LEU A 165 63.45 9.59 -24.49
CA LEU A 165 62.37 10.06 -25.36
C LEU A 165 61.44 8.93 -25.81
N ALA A 166 61.99 7.77 -26.17
CA ALA A 166 61.20 6.60 -26.56
C ALA A 166 60.35 6.08 -25.39
N ASP A 167 60.92 6.00 -24.18
CA ASP A 167 60.21 5.59 -22.98
C ASP A 167 59.13 6.61 -22.59
N ALA A 168 59.41 7.91 -22.70
CA ALA A 168 58.42 8.95 -22.46
C ALA A 168 57.28 8.91 -23.49
N GLN A 169 57.57 8.60 -24.75
CA GLN A 169 56.56 8.41 -25.80
C GLN A 169 55.69 7.18 -25.52
N LEU A 170 56.28 6.05 -25.13
CA LEU A 170 55.53 4.84 -24.78
C LEU A 170 54.60 5.08 -23.59
N TYR A 171 55.08 5.82 -22.58
CA TYR A 171 54.27 6.18 -21.40
C TYR A 171 53.15 7.16 -21.75
N ALA A 172 53.41 8.15 -22.60
CA ALA A 172 52.39 9.06 -23.11
C ALA A 172 51.33 8.31 -23.93
N GLU A 173 51.76 7.37 -24.78
CA GLU A 173 50.85 6.57 -25.61
C GLU A 173 50.02 5.60 -24.74
N SER A 174 50.59 5.01 -23.69
CA SER A 174 49.82 4.18 -22.74
C SER A 174 48.83 5.01 -21.94
N ALA A 175 49.23 6.19 -21.45
CA ALA A 175 48.33 7.10 -20.74
C ALA A 175 47.18 7.58 -21.63
N GLU A 176 47.44 7.86 -22.91
CA GLU A 176 46.38 8.18 -23.87
C GLU A 176 45.42 7.01 -24.09
N LYS A 177 45.93 5.78 -24.21
CA LYS A 177 45.10 4.57 -24.38
C LYS A 177 44.22 4.33 -23.15
N GLU A 178 44.75 4.49 -21.95
CA GLU A 178 43.99 4.36 -20.71
C GLU A 178 42.90 5.44 -20.60
N LEU A 179 43.21 6.71 -20.90
CA LEU A 179 42.20 7.77 -20.93
C LEU A 179 41.11 7.52 -21.97
N LYS A 180 41.48 7.05 -23.16
CA LYS A 180 40.51 6.66 -24.21
C LYS A 180 39.63 5.50 -23.75
N GLN A 181 40.19 4.49 -23.09
CA GLN A 181 39.42 3.38 -22.52
C GLN A 181 38.49 3.84 -21.38
N GLN A 182 38.93 4.75 -20.52
CA GLN A 182 38.06 5.35 -19.50
C GLN A 182 36.92 6.14 -20.14
N ALA A 183 37.19 6.93 -21.18
CA ALA A 183 36.17 7.65 -21.92
C ALA A 183 35.18 6.70 -22.63
N GLU A 184 35.66 5.61 -23.24
CA GLU A 184 34.80 4.60 -23.88
C GLU A 184 33.95 3.85 -22.87
N THR A 185 34.51 3.47 -21.72
CA THR A 185 33.75 2.80 -20.66
C THR A 185 32.70 3.73 -20.04
N GLN A 186 33.02 5.01 -19.81
CA GLN A 186 32.04 6.02 -19.41
C GLN A 186 30.94 6.19 -20.46
N LYS A 187 31.31 6.33 -21.74
CA LYS A 187 30.36 6.46 -22.85
C LYS A 187 29.44 5.24 -22.95
N THR A 188 29.98 4.04 -22.76
CA THR A 188 29.21 2.79 -22.79
C THR A 188 28.23 2.73 -21.61
N ARG A 189 28.67 3.05 -20.39
CA ARG A 189 27.80 3.14 -19.20
C ARG A 189 26.69 4.18 -19.39
N MET A 190 27.01 5.35 -19.93
CA MET A 190 26.03 6.39 -20.23
C MET A 190 25.02 5.92 -21.29
N ALA A 191 25.49 5.24 -22.34
CA ALA A 191 24.61 4.72 -23.39
C ALA A 191 23.66 3.64 -22.86
N GLU A 192 24.11 2.76 -21.98
CA GLU A 192 23.27 1.74 -21.33
C GLU A 192 22.24 2.38 -20.39
N ASN A 193 22.65 3.36 -19.58
CA ASN A 193 21.73 4.10 -18.72
C ASN A 193 20.67 4.84 -19.55
N ALA A 194 21.07 5.52 -20.63
CA ALA A 194 20.15 6.18 -21.55
C ALA A 194 19.18 5.19 -22.21
N ARG A 195 19.64 4.00 -22.62
CA ARG A 195 18.77 2.93 -23.13
C ARG A 195 17.77 2.45 -22.07
N GLY A 196 18.21 2.28 -20.83
CA GLY A 196 17.35 1.90 -19.70
C GLY A 196 16.27 2.94 -19.43
N ILE A 197 16.63 4.22 -19.41
CA ILE A 197 15.69 5.34 -19.25
C ILE A 197 14.69 5.36 -20.42
N ALA A 198 15.16 5.24 -21.66
CA ALA A 198 14.30 5.22 -22.84
C ALA A 198 13.28 4.07 -22.80
N ALA A 199 13.71 2.86 -22.42
CA ALA A 199 12.82 1.72 -22.23
C ALA A 199 11.78 1.97 -21.12
N GLY A 200 12.21 2.57 -20.00
CA GLY A 200 11.31 2.98 -18.92
C GLY A 200 10.26 4.00 -19.38
N VAL A 201 10.68 5.04 -20.12
CA VAL A 201 9.78 6.07 -20.68
C VAL A 201 8.77 5.47 -21.66
N MET A 202 9.18 4.51 -22.49
CA MET A 202 8.26 3.80 -23.38
C MET A 202 7.18 3.03 -22.60
N LEU A 203 7.55 2.34 -21.52
CA LEU A 203 6.60 1.60 -20.69
C LEU A 203 5.60 2.53 -19.99
N VAL A 204 6.08 3.69 -19.51
CA VAL A 204 5.22 4.73 -18.94
C VAL A 204 4.26 5.28 -20.00
N ARG A 205 4.73 5.55 -21.22
CA ARG A 205 3.89 6.00 -22.33
C ARG A 205 2.79 5.00 -22.67
N ASP A 206 3.12 3.72 -22.76
CA ASP A 206 2.12 2.67 -23.00
C ASP A 206 1.10 2.54 -21.86
N ARG A 207 1.56 2.70 -20.61
CA ARG A 207 0.66 2.72 -19.45
C ARG A 207 -0.27 3.91 -19.48
N LEU A 208 0.23 5.09 -19.86
CA LEU A 208 -0.57 6.31 -19.99
C LEU A 208 -1.63 6.13 -21.08
N ALA A 209 -1.26 5.61 -22.25
CA ALA A 209 -2.21 5.32 -23.32
C ALA A 209 -3.33 4.36 -22.89
N ARG A 210 -3.00 3.33 -22.08
CA ARG A 210 -4.01 2.42 -21.49
C ARG A 210 -4.92 3.12 -20.47
N VAL A 211 -4.40 4.06 -19.69
CA VAL A 211 -5.20 4.86 -18.77
C VAL A 211 -6.15 5.77 -19.55
N ASP A 212 -5.67 6.42 -20.62
CA ASP A 212 -6.49 7.28 -21.48
C ASP A 212 -7.63 6.48 -22.16
N GLN A 213 -7.33 5.27 -22.64
CA GLN A 213 -8.35 4.35 -23.17
C GLN A 213 -9.40 3.97 -22.11
N ARG A 214 -8.99 3.75 -20.86
CA ARG A 214 -9.93 3.43 -19.77
C ARG A 214 -10.77 4.64 -19.36
N LEU A 215 -10.18 5.83 -19.34
CA LEU A 215 -10.90 7.06 -19.02
C LEU A 215 -11.94 7.39 -20.09
N SER A 216 -11.59 7.26 -21.37
CA SER A 216 -12.54 7.45 -22.47
C SER A 216 -13.68 6.44 -22.43
N ALA A 217 -13.40 5.15 -22.19
CA ALA A 217 -14.44 4.13 -22.00
C ALA A 217 -15.36 4.46 -20.82
N ALA A 218 -14.79 4.79 -19.65
CA ALA A 218 -15.57 5.16 -18.47
C ALA A 218 -16.43 6.42 -18.70
N THR A 219 -15.96 7.37 -19.51
CA THR A 219 -16.74 8.58 -19.86
C THR A 219 -17.94 8.23 -20.73
N LEU A 220 -17.78 7.31 -21.69
CA LEU A 220 -18.89 6.81 -22.50
C LEU A 220 -19.89 6.01 -21.65
N ASP A 221 -19.41 5.18 -20.74
CA ASP A 221 -20.27 4.42 -19.83
C ASP A 221 -21.07 5.36 -18.91
N LEU A 222 -20.45 6.43 -18.41
CA LEU A 222 -21.13 7.44 -17.60
C LEU A 222 -22.20 8.20 -18.38
N ASP A 223 -21.93 8.57 -19.63
CA ASP A 223 -22.93 9.20 -20.50
C ASP A 223 -24.10 8.24 -20.78
N GLY A 224 -23.81 6.98 -21.09
CA GLY A 224 -24.83 5.94 -21.27
C GLY A 224 -25.68 5.71 -20.01
N LEU A 225 -25.06 5.64 -18.83
CA LEU A 225 -25.78 5.54 -17.56
C LEU A 225 -26.64 6.77 -17.28
N THR A 226 -26.15 7.96 -17.62
CA THR A 226 -26.90 9.22 -17.45
C THR A 226 -28.14 9.23 -18.35
N GLN A 227 -28.01 8.80 -19.61
CA GLN A 227 -29.13 8.65 -20.54
C GLN A 227 -30.14 7.60 -20.04
N ALA A 228 -29.66 6.47 -19.51
CA ALA A 228 -30.51 5.44 -18.94
C ALA A 228 -31.28 5.93 -17.70
N ILE A 229 -30.66 6.80 -16.87
CA ILE A 229 -31.35 7.42 -15.74
C ILE A 229 -32.45 8.36 -16.23
N TYR A 230 -32.20 9.19 -17.24
CA TYR A 230 -33.25 10.06 -17.80
C TYR A 230 -34.42 9.26 -18.37
N GLN A 231 -34.15 8.18 -19.13
CA GLN A 231 -35.20 7.30 -19.64
C GLN A 231 -36.00 6.64 -18.51
N ALA A 232 -35.32 6.12 -17.48
CA ALA A 232 -35.99 5.52 -16.34
C ALA A 232 -36.87 6.55 -15.60
N LEU A 233 -36.44 7.81 -15.49
CA LEU A 233 -37.24 8.88 -14.91
C LEU A 233 -38.47 9.19 -15.76
N ASP A 234 -38.33 9.29 -17.08
CA ASP A 234 -39.44 9.51 -18.01
C ASP A 234 -40.45 8.35 -17.95
N ASP A 235 -39.96 7.10 -17.89
CA ASP A 235 -40.79 5.90 -17.72
C ASP A 235 -41.55 5.95 -16.38
N THR A 236 -40.89 6.30 -15.28
CA THR A 236 -41.58 6.45 -13.98
C THR A 236 -42.59 7.59 -13.98
N GLU A 237 -42.35 8.68 -14.72
CA GLU A 237 -43.33 9.76 -14.87
C GLU A 237 -44.56 9.27 -15.64
N ALA A 238 -44.37 8.47 -16.69
CA ALA A 238 -45.46 7.86 -17.44
C ALA A 238 -46.28 6.88 -16.56
N GLU A 239 -45.62 5.98 -15.82
CA GLU A 239 -46.27 5.05 -14.88
C GLU A 239 -47.07 5.80 -13.80
N LEU A 240 -46.53 6.90 -13.26
CA LEU A 240 -47.24 7.73 -12.28
C LEU A 240 -48.44 8.46 -12.89
N ARG A 241 -48.35 8.90 -14.15
CA ARG A 241 -49.49 9.49 -14.86
C ARG A 241 -50.60 8.47 -15.11
N GLU A 242 -50.23 7.26 -15.53
CA GLU A 242 -51.16 6.14 -15.74
C GLU A 242 -51.87 5.74 -14.44
N LEU A 243 -51.11 5.57 -13.35
CA LEU A 243 -51.69 5.33 -12.02
C LEU A 243 -52.61 6.48 -11.59
N GLY A 244 -52.24 7.72 -11.89
CA GLY A 244 -53.07 8.89 -11.61
C GLY A 244 -54.38 8.91 -12.40
N THR A 245 -54.39 8.41 -13.63
CA THR A 245 -55.62 8.21 -14.42
C THR A 245 -56.47 7.08 -13.87
N GLU A 246 -55.88 5.92 -13.56
CA GLU A 246 -56.60 4.79 -12.95
C GLU A 246 -57.28 5.21 -11.64
N MET A 247 -56.56 5.93 -10.77
CA MET A 247 -57.11 6.43 -9.51
C MET A 247 -58.26 7.44 -9.71
N ARG A 248 -58.24 8.24 -10.79
CA ARG A 248 -59.37 9.11 -11.14
C ARG A 248 -60.53 8.33 -11.69
N ASP A 249 -60.30 7.31 -12.51
CA ASP A 249 -61.35 6.46 -13.06
C ASP A 249 -62.04 5.68 -11.92
N PHE A 250 -61.27 5.18 -10.95
CA PHE A 250 -61.82 4.63 -9.69
C PHE A 250 -62.62 5.67 -8.88
N ALA A 251 -62.19 6.93 -8.86
CA ALA A 251 -62.89 8.00 -8.14
C ALA A 251 -64.11 8.56 -8.89
N GLN A 252 -64.16 8.45 -10.23
CA GLN A 252 -65.22 8.97 -11.10
C GLN A 252 -66.23 7.88 -11.53
N GLY A 253 -65.97 6.61 -11.24
CA GLY A 253 -66.88 5.50 -11.51
C GLY A 253 -68.03 5.36 -10.51
N THR A 254 -69.21 5.84 -10.90
CA THR A 254 -70.48 5.11 -10.72
C THR A 254 -70.34 3.62 -11.10
N PRO A 255 -71.02 2.69 -10.42
CA PRO A 255 -70.84 1.26 -10.68
C PRO A 255 -71.64 0.88 -11.94
N GLU A 256 -70.99 0.73 -13.09
CA GLU A 256 -71.56 -0.10 -14.15
C GLU A 256 -71.18 -1.55 -13.89
N ALA A 257 -72.12 -2.26 -13.28
CA ALA A 257 -72.10 -3.70 -13.16
C ALA A 257 -72.28 -4.32 -14.56
N SER A 258 -71.17 -4.66 -15.22
CA SER A 258 -71.15 -5.71 -16.23
C SER A 258 -70.52 -6.97 -15.61
N ALA A 259 -71.37 -7.88 -15.17
CA ALA A 259 -70.98 -9.18 -14.65
C ALA A 259 -70.36 -10.04 -15.77
N PRO A 260 -69.17 -10.64 -15.58
CA PRO A 260 -68.76 -11.80 -16.34
C PRO A 260 -69.19 -13.09 -15.62
N GLU A 261 -69.68 -14.05 -16.40
CA GLU A 261 -70.01 -15.43 -16.03
C GLU A 261 -68.85 -16.17 -15.31
N PRO A 262 -69.13 -17.19 -14.48
CA PRO A 262 -68.13 -17.78 -13.60
C PRO A 262 -67.27 -18.82 -14.33
N ALA A 263 -65.97 -18.56 -14.44
CA ALA A 263 -64.95 -19.55 -14.82
C ALA A 263 -64.21 -20.07 -13.56
N PRO A 264 -63.74 -21.32 -13.53
CA PRO A 264 -63.35 -22.01 -12.30
C PRO A 264 -62.02 -21.52 -11.70
N ALA A 265 -61.91 -21.71 -10.39
CA ALA A 265 -60.88 -21.20 -9.49
C ALA A 265 -59.43 -21.51 -9.93
N ALA A 266 -58.60 -20.45 -9.96
CA ALA A 266 -57.15 -20.54 -9.88
C ALA A 266 -56.61 -19.60 -8.78
N LYS A 267 -55.63 -20.11 -8.04
CA LYS A 267 -55.05 -19.58 -6.79
C LYS A 267 -54.49 -18.14 -6.91
N PRO A 268 -54.45 -17.35 -5.81
CA PRO A 268 -53.84 -16.03 -5.84
C PRO A 268 -52.31 -16.15 -5.85
N ALA A 269 -51.68 -15.66 -6.92
CA ALA A 269 -50.25 -15.37 -6.96
C ALA A 269 -50.05 -13.86 -6.76
N ALA A 270 -49.31 -13.49 -5.71
CA ALA A 270 -48.97 -12.10 -5.40
C ALA A 270 -48.14 -11.46 -6.53
N PRO A 271 -48.36 -10.17 -6.86
CA PRO A 271 -47.52 -9.46 -7.83
C PRO A 271 -46.12 -9.24 -7.23
N GLN A 272 -45.14 -9.97 -7.75
CA GLN A 272 -43.73 -9.76 -7.47
C GLN A 272 -43.23 -8.58 -8.31
N PHE A 273 -43.04 -7.42 -7.68
CA PHE A 273 -42.17 -6.38 -8.23
C PHE A 273 -40.76 -6.95 -8.37
N ARG A 274 -40.33 -7.21 -9.61
CA ARG A 274 -39.03 -7.78 -9.93
C ARG A 274 -38.22 -6.78 -10.73
N VAL A 275 -37.50 -5.90 -10.04
CA VAL A 275 -36.43 -5.10 -10.64
C VAL A 275 -35.36 -6.06 -11.14
N LYS A 276 -35.20 -6.17 -12.46
CA LYS A 276 -34.13 -6.96 -13.07
C LYS A 276 -32.81 -6.18 -12.97
N ALA A 277 -32.19 -6.19 -11.79
CA ALA A 277 -30.78 -5.85 -11.67
C ALA A 277 -29.94 -7.05 -12.09
N THR A 278 -29.52 -7.10 -13.35
CA THR A 278 -28.50 -8.05 -13.81
C THR A 278 -27.13 -7.63 -13.33
N ALA A 279 -26.76 -7.99 -12.10
CA ALA A 279 -25.39 -7.96 -11.62
C ALA A 279 -24.75 -9.34 -11.86
N GLN A 280 -23.78 -9.41 -12.77
CA GLN A 280 -22.97 -10.62 -12.99
C GLN A 280 -22.01 -10.83 -11.81
N PRO A 281 -21.97 -12.01 -11.17
CA PRO A 281 -20.98 -12.29 -10.14
C PRO A 281 -19.67 -12.81 -10.76
N VAL A 282 -18.59 -12.05 -10.56
CA VAL A 282 -17.22 -12.51 -10.81
C VAL A 282 -16.85 -13.52 -9.73
N ARG A 283 -16.59 -14.77 -10.13
CA ARG A 283 -16.06 -15.83 -9.25
C ARG A 283 -14.57 -15.57 -8.94
N PRO A 284 -14.13 -15.74 -7.69
CA PRO A 284 -12.77 -16.16 -7.41
C PRO A 284 -12.71 -17.67 -7.12
N ARG A 285 -11.74 -18.31 -7.77
CA ARG A 285 -11.39 -19.73 -7.66
C ARG A 285 -10.78 -20.09 -6.29
N SER A 286 -11.24 -21.22 -5.77
CA SER A 286 -10.61 -22.24 -4.91
C SER A 286 -9.14 -22.07 -4.45
N SER A 287 -8.99 -21.95 -3.12
CA SER A 287 -8.21 -22.81 -2.19
C SER A 287 -6.88 -23.46 -2.59
N SER A 288 -5.85 -23.20 -1.78
CA SER A 288 -4.81 -24.16 -1.35
C SER A 288 -4.30 -23.80 0.07
N PRO A 289 -3.71 -24.75 0.85
CA PRO A 289 -3.81 -24.78 2.31
C PRO A 289 -2.60 -24.21 3.08
N GLN A 290 -2.88 -23.64 4.26
CA GLN A 290 -1.91 -23.17 5.26
C GLN A 290 -1.22 -24.32 6.03
N PRO A 291 0.08 -24.19 6.40
CA PRO A 291 0.66 -24.83 7.57
C PRO A 291 0.68 -23.87 8.79
N LYS A 292 0.43 -24.45 9.99
CA LYS A 292 0.31 -23.80 11.31
C LYS A 292 1.62 -23.14 11.81
N PRO A 293 1.55 -22.11 12.69
CA PRO A 293 2.74 -21.58 13.36
C PRO A 293 3.01 -22.29 14.71
N PRO A 294 4.28 -22.45 15.13
CA PRO A 294 4.61 -22.75 16.52
C PRO A 294 4.75 -21.47 17.36
N ALA A 295 4.42 -21.62 18.63
CA ALA A 295 4.48 -20.60 19.68
C ALA A 295 5.92 -20.16 20.03
N GLY A 296 6.07 -18.91 20.48
CA GLY A 296 7.21 -18.49 21.31
C GLY A 296 7.91 -17.19 20.88
N GLY A 297 7.25 -16.03 21.02
CA GLY A 297 7.89 -14.73 20.84
C GLY A 297 8.34 -14.10 22.17
N ARG A 298 9.65 -14.17 22.47
CA ARG A 298 10.26 -13.36 23.53
C ARG A 298 10.19 -11.88 23.17
N ARG A 299 9.57 -11.06 24.03
CA ARG A 299 9.59 -9.60 23.96
C ARG A 299 11.02 -9.08 24.12
N LEU A 300 11.64 -8.61 23.03
CA LEU A 300 12.86 -7.80 23.11
C LEU A 300 12.45 -6.35 23.41
N ARG A 301 12.87 -5.86 24.58
CA ARG A 301 12.77 -4.44 24.95
C ARG A 301 13.61 -3.62 23.98
N ASN A 302 12.95 -2.74 23.25
CA ASN A 302 13.59 -1.79 22.36
C ASN A 302 14.20 -0.66 23.22
N VAL A 303 15.49 -0.77 23.56
CA VAL A 303 16.28 0.34 24.10
C VAL A 303 17.06 0.95 22.94
N ARG A 304 16.36 1.64 22.04
CA ARG A 304 17.01 2.46 21.02
C ARG A 304 17.25 3.84 21.63
N HIS A 305 18.48 4.10 22.05
CA HIS A 305 18.94 5.47 22.22
C HIS A 305 18.99 6.11 20.82
N PRO A 306 18.39 7.29 20.60
CA PRO A 306 18.40 7.91 19.30
C PRO A 306 19.85 8.17 18.87
N VAL A 307 20.17 7.89 17.61
CA VAL A 307 21.51 8.06 17.00
C VAL A 307 22.09 9.45 17.29
N SER A 308 21.22 10.45 17.44
CA SER A 308 21.57 11.82 17.83
C SER A 308 22.27 11.97 19.19
N GLN A 309 22.04 11.05 20.13
CA GLN A 309 22.74 11.01 21.42
C GLN A 309 24.10 10.33 21.30
N MET A 310 24.21 9.22 20.56
CA MET A 310 25.51 8.58 20.32
C MET A 310 26.50 9.50 19.59
N LEU A 311 26.01 10.26 18.60
CA LEU A 311 26.84 11.25 17.92
C LEU A 311 27.29 12.38 18.84
N ARG A 312 26.47 12.78 19.81
CA ARG A 312 26.83 13.80 20.81
C ARG A 312 27.88 13.28 21.78
N ASP A 313 27.70 12.06 22.28
CA ASP A 313 28.66 11.40 23.18
C ASP A 313 30.02 11.18 22.48
N GLU A 314 30.01 10.89 21.18
CA GLU A 314 31.22 10.67 20.39
C GLU A 314 31.98 11.97 20.11
N ILE A 315 31.27 13.07 19.86
CA ILE A 315 31.86 14.42 19.75
C ILE A 315 32.48 14.85 21.09
N ASP A 316 31.75 14.69 22.19
CA ASP A 316 32.25 15.06 23.53
C ASP A 316 33.49 14.23 23.92
N LYS A 317 33.53 12.97 23.50
CA LYS A 317 34.68 12.09 23.73
C LYS A 317 35.91 12.54 22.93
N ILE A 318 35.74 12.94 21.67
CA ILE A 318 36.82 13.48 20.84
C ILE A 318 37.35 14.79 21.44
N ASP A 319 36.46 15.69 21.86
CA ASP A 319 36.84 16.96 22.49
C ASP A 319 37.57 16.79 23.83
N SER A 320 37.23 15.75 24.59
CA SER A 320 37.95 15.41 25.82
C SER A 320 39.35 14.83 25.54
N GLN A 321 39.52 14.12 24.43
CA GLN A 321 40.81 13.55 24.01
C GLN A 321 41.74 14.63 23.45
N THR A 322 41.21 15.58 22.68
CA THR A 322 41.99 16.70 22.13
C THR A 322 42.44 17.70 23.21
N LYS A 323 41.64 17.90 24.26
CA LYS A 323 42.05 18.69 25.44
C LYS A 323 43.11 17.99 26.29
N LYS A 324 43.07 16.66 26.39
CA LYS A 324 44.09 15.87 27.12
C LYS A 324 45.43 15.78 26.41
N SER A 325 45.47 15.91 25.09
CA SER A 325 46.71 15.91 24.30
C SER A 325 47.37 17.29 24.17
N SER A 326 46.71 18.35 24.65
CA SER A 326 47.19 19.74 24.61
C SER A 326 47.62 20.31 25.96
N SER A 327 47.67 19.47 27.02
CA SER A 327 48.18 19.79 28.36
C SER A 327 49.31 18.85 28.74
#